data_AF-A0A956UJW2-F1
#
_entry.id   AF-A0A956UJW2-F1
#
_cell.length_a   1.000
_cell.length_b   1.000
_cell.length_c   1.000
_cell.angle_alpha   90.00
_cell.angle_beta   90.00
_cell.angle_gamma   90.00
#
_symmetry.space_group_name_H-M   'P 1'
#
loop_
_entity.id
_entity.type
_entity.pdbx_description
1 polymer ?
#
loop_
_entity_poly.entity_id
_entity_poly.type
_entity_poly.pdbx_seq_one_letter_code
_entity_poly.pdbx_strand_id
1 'polypeptide(L)'
;MCFPHDARPPITPISGAAVDSEDLVLTSKDGTKFAAFVARSENPSGAGMVILPDVRGLFPFYEELALRFAEEGINAVAFDFFGRTAGVS
;
A
#
# COMPACT_ATOMS: atom_id res chain seq x y z
N MET A 1 2.87 3.08 18.23
CA MET A 1 2.35 4.37 17.75
C MET A 1 1.09 4.06 16.98
N CYS A 2 -0.08 4.30 17.56
CA CYS A 2 -1.38 4.00 16.94
C CYS A 2 -2.03 5.31 16.50
N PHE A 3 -2.63 5.33 15.32
CA PHE A 3 -3.45 6.45 14.83
C PHE A 3 -4.95 6.16 15.02
N PRO A 4 -5.82 7.19 15.17
CA PRO A 4 -7.27 7.03 15.25
C PRO A 4 -7.85 6.16 14.12
N HIS A 5 -8.94 5.44 14.35
CA HIS A 5 -9.52 4.52 13.36
C HIS A 5 -10.01 5.23 12.10
N ASP A 6 -10.44 6.49 12.24
CA ASP A 6 -10.90 7.39 11.19
C ASP A 6 -9.78 8.29 10.63
N ALA A 7 -8.52 8.05 11.04
CA ALA A 7 -7.41 8.82 10.52
C ALA A 7 -7.29 8.60 9.02
N ARG A 8 -7.16 9.71 8.29
CA ARG A 8 -6.71 9.71 6.90
C ARG A 8 -5.26 10.18 6.87
N PRO A 9 -4.46 9.73 5.90
CA PRO A 9 -3.11 10.23 5.78
C PRO A 9 -3.15 11.77 5.61
N PRO A 10 -2.15 12.51 6.13
CA PRO A 10 -2.15 13.97 6.12
C PRO A 10 -1.83 14.49 4.71
N ILE A 11 -2.85 14.60 3.86
CA ILE A 11 -2.71 14.98 2.45
C ILE A 11 -4.00 15.58 1.91
N THR A 12 -3.83 16.52 0.97
CA THR A 12 -4.90 17.32 0.36
C THR A 12 -5.87 16.41 -0.40
N PRO A 13 -7.20 16.54 -0.22
CA PRO A 13 -8.17 15.72 -0.95
C PRO A 13 -8.08 16.00 -2.46
N ILE A 14 -7.66 14.98 -3.22
CA ILE A 14 -7.75 14.85 -4.67
C ILE A 14 -6.95 15.92 -5.44
N SER A 15 -5.69 15.60 -5.74
CA SER A 15 -4.89 16.29 -6.75
C SER A 15 -4.04 15.27 -7.51
N GLY A 16 -4.65 14.27 -8.13
CA GLY A 16 -3.92 13.27 -8.90
C GLY A 16 -4.83 12.53 -9.87
N ALA A 17 -4.29 12.26 -11.06
CA ALA A 17 -4.94 11.51 -12.12
C ALA A 17 -5.34 10.10 -11.66
N ALA A 18 -6.22 9.44 -12.42
CA ALA A 18 -6.64 8.07 -12.10
C ALA A 18 -5.40 7.15 -11.94
N VAL A 19 -5.22 6.63 -10.74
CA VAL A 19 -4.16 5.69 -10.39
C VAL A 19 -4.64 4.27 -10.72
N ASP A 20 -3.81 3.48 -11.41
CA ASP A 20 -4.06 2.04 -11.58
C ASP A 20 -3.71 1.34 -10.26
N SER A 21 -4.65 0.60 -9.69
CA SER A 21 -4.45 -0.09 -8.43
C SER A 21 -5.13 -1.44 -8.38
N GLU A 22 -4.50 -2.40 -7.71
CA GLU A 22 -5.02 -3.75 -7.55
C GLU A 22 -4.52 -4.42 -6.28
N ASP A 23 -5.34 -5.35 -5.78
CA ASP A 23 -4.93 -6.33 -4.78
C ASP A 23 -3.99 -7.35 -5.42
N LEU A 24 -2.91 -7.67 -4.72
CA LEU A 24 -1.87 -8.59 -5.17
C LEU A 24 -1.53 -9.57 -4.04
N VAL A 25 -1.19 -10.80 -4.41
CA VAL A 25 -0.60 -11.76 -3.47
C VAL A 25 0.86 -11.99 -3.83
N LEU A 26 1.76 -11.54 -2.95
CA LEU A 26 3.20 -11.78 -3.09
C LEU A 26 3.56 -13.15 -2.53
N THR A 27 4.49 -13.83 -3.19
CA THR A 27 5.01 -15.13 -2.73
C THR A 27 6.51 -15.00 -2.41
N SER A 28 6.91 -15.27 -1.18
CA SER A 28 8.33 -15.32 -0.81
C SER A 28 9.00 -16.59 -1.31
N LYS A 29 10.34 -16.60 -1.27
CA LYS A 29 11.16 -17.74 -1.65
C LYS A 29 10.84 -19.04 -0.88
N ASP A 30 10.38 -18.93 0.35
CA ASP A 30 9.98 -20.08 1.18
C ASP A 30 8.51 -20.50 0.99
N GLY A 31 7.81 -19.89 0.03
CA GLY A 31 6.42 -20.21 -0.31
C GLY A 31 5.37 -19.49 0.53
N THR A 32 5.77 -18.65 1.50
CA THR A 32 4.82 -17.83 2.26
C THR A 32 4.11 -16.85 1.33
N LYS A 33 2.80 -16.71 1.49
CA LYS A 33 1.98 -15.73 0.77
C LYS A 33 1.71 -14.51 1.64
N PHE A 34 1.73 -13.32 1.03
CA PHE A 34 1.45 -12.04 1.70
C PHE A 34 0.41 -11.26 0.90
N ALA A 35 -0.59 -10.72 1.59
CA ALA A 35 -1.51 -9.75 1.00
C ALA A 35 -0.74 -8.46 0.67
N ALA A 36 -1.00 -7.88 -0.48
CA ALA A 36 -0.41 -6.63 -0.93
C ALA A 36 -1.42 -5.81 -1.72
N PHE A 37 -1.20 -4.51 -1.75
CA PHE A 37 -1.91 -3.56 -2.57
C PHE A 37 -0.91 -2.75 -3.37
N VAL A 38 -1.07 -2.74 -4.69
CA VAL A 38 -0.19 -2.01 -5.60
C VAL A 38 -0.92 -0.79 -6.14
N ALA A 39 -0.24 0.34 -6.17
CA ALA A 39 -0.68 1.56 -6.81
C ALA A 39 0.39 2.05 -7.81
N ARG A 40 0.00 2.22 -9.06
CA ARG A 40 0.89 2.62 -10.16
C ARG A 40 0.54 4.01 -10.65
N SER A 41 1.55 4.86 -10.72
CA SER A 41 1.39 6.20 -11.27
C SER A 41 1.27 6.16 -12.78
N GLU A 42 0.35 6.96 -13.34
CA GLU A 42 0.23 7.17 -14.78
C GLU A 42 1.49 7.87 -15.35
N ASN A 43 2.13 8.73 -14.55
CA ASN A 43 3.34 9.48 -14.93
C ASN A 43 4.47 9.20 -13.92
N PRO A 44 5.10 8.02 -13.99
CA PRO A 44 6.07 7.60 -12.98
C PRO A 44 7.36 8.42 -13.05
N SER A 45 7.76 8.96 -11.91
CA SER A 45 9.02 9.70 -11.70
C SER A 45 10.28 8.81 -11.79
N GLY A 46 10.11 7.49 -11.76
CA GLY A 46 11.18 6.49 -11.66
C GLY A 46 11.49 6.07 -10.21
N ALA A 47 10.97 6.76 -9.20
CA ALA A 47 11.04 6.34 -7.81
C ALA A 47 10.01 5.26 -7.47
N GLY A 48 10.31 4.44 -6.47
CA GLY A 48 9.41 3.41 -5.94
C GLY A 48 9.29 3.48 -4.42
N MET A 49 8.11 3.18 -3.90
CA MET A 49 7.79 3.18 -2.47
C MET A 49 7.33 1.80 -2.01
N VAL A 50 7.88 1.35 -0.88
CA VAL A 50 7.41 0.15 -0.17
C VAL A 50 6.89 0.57 1.19
N ILE A 51 5.62 0.31 1.43
CA ILE A 51 4.94 0.65 2.68
C ILE A 51 4.86 -0.62 3.54
N LEU A 52 5.40 -0.51 4.75
CA LEU A 52 5.33 -1.55 5.78
C LEU A 52 4.28 -1.14 6.81
N PRO A 53 3.11 -1.79 6.84
CA PRO A 53 2.04 -1.46 7.76
C PRO A 53 2.41 -1.60 9.25
N ASP A 54 1.64 -0.98 10.12
CA ASP A 54 1.71 -1.22 11.57
C ASP A 54 1.06 -2.56 11.94
N VAL A 55 0.85 -2.78 13.24
CA VAL A 55 0.24 -4.00 13.80
C VAL A 55 -1.16 -4.34 13.25
N ARG A 56 -1.79 -3.46 12.46
CA ARG A 56 -3.07 -3.71 11.81
C ARG A 56 -2.98 -4.43 10.46
N GLY A 57 -1.78 -4.77 9.99
CA GLY A 57 -1.61 -5.41 8.69
C GLY A 57 -2.05 -4.50 7.54
N LEU A 58 -2.50 -5.06 6.41
CA LEU A 58 -2.96 -4.29 5.25
C LEU A 58 -4.33 -3.64 5.51
N PHE A 59 -4.34 -2.63 6.37
CA PHE A 59 -5.51 -1.83 6.70
C PHE A 59 -5.75 -0.77 5.60
N PRO A 60 -7.02 -0.37 5.30
CA PRO A 60 -7.32 0.56 4.20
C PRO A 60 -6.53 1.87 4.20
N PHE A 61 -6.12 2.35 5.38
CA PHE A 61 -5.21 3.50 5.50
C PHE A 61 -3.93 3.35 4.66
N TYR A 62 -3.35 2.15 4.62
CA TYR A 62 -2.10 1.89 3.89
C TYR A 62 -2.31 1.75 2.39
N GLU A 63 -3.48 1.25 1.97
CA GLU A 63 -3.90 1.24 0.57
C GLU A 63 -4.10 2.67 0.07
N GLU A 64 -4.82 3.49 0.85
CA GLU A 64 -4.97 4.91 0.55
C GLU A 64 -3.61 5.62 0.51
N LEU A 65 -2.69 5.31 1.43
CA LEU A 65 -1.34 5.88 1.39
C LEU A 65 -0.59 5.49 0.10
N ALA A 66 -0.72 4.25 -0.36
CA ALA A 66 -0.11 3.80 -1.62
C ALA A 66 -0.66 4.56 -2.83
N LEU A 67 -1.99 4.72 -2.91
CA LEU A 67 -2.63 5.52 -3.96
C LEU A 67 -2.05 6.94 -4.02
N ARG A 68 -1.77 7.53 -2.86
CA ARG A 68 -1.34 8.93 -2.75
C ARG A 68 0.10 9.13 -3.18
N PHE A 69 0.96 8.14 -2.93
CA PHE A 69 2.28 8.13 -3.55
C PHE A 69 2.20 8.04 -5.08
N ALA A 70 1.29 7.22 -5.60
CA ALA A 70 1.12 7.07 -7.04
C ALA A 70 0.56 8.34 -7.72
N GLU A 71 -0.34 9.06 -7.04
CA GLU A 71 -0.81 10.40 -7.46
C GLU A 71 0.36 11.39 -7.59
N GLU A 72 1.38 11.29 -6.74
CA GLU A 72 2.59 12.12 -6.76
C GLU A 72 3.72 11.59 -7.69
N GLY A 73 3.41 10.63 -8.57
CA GLY A 73 4.40 10.10 -9.51
C GLY A 73 5.25 8.94 -8.97
N ILE A 74 4.91 8.37 -7.82
CA ILE A 74 5.70 7.33 -7.15
C ILE A 74 4.94 6.01 -7.13
N ASN A 75 5.40 5.03 -7.88
CA ASN A 75 4.83 3.68 -7.82
C ASN A 75 4.97 3.11 -6.40
N ALA A 76 3.89 2.61 -5.83
CA ALA A 76 3.86 2.19 -4.44
C ALA A 76 3.30 0.78 -4.29
N VAL A 77 3.83 0.04 -3.31
CA VAL A 77 3.28 -1.23 -2.84
C VAL A 77 3.21 -1.22 -1.33
N ALA A 78 2.02 -1.48 -0.78
CA ALA A 78 1.82 -1.83 0.62
C ALA A 78 1.67 -3.34 0.72
N PHE A 79 2.29 -3.99 1.71
CA PHE A 79 2.08 -5.42 1.92
C PHE A 79 2.06 -5.80 3.39
N ASP A 80 1.21 -6.75 3.75
CA ASP A 80 1.11 -7.27 5.10
C ASP A 80 2.19 -8.32 5.37
N PHE A 81 3.26 -7.92 6.06
CA PHE A 81 4.34 -8.84 6.43
C PHE A 81 3.94 -9.85 7.53
N PHE A 82 2.74 -9.73 8.13
CA PHE A 82 2.19 -10.76 9.02
C PHE A 82 1.66 -11.99 8.28
N GLY A 83 1.77 -12.06 6.94
CA GLY A 83 1.37 -13.24 6.15
C GLY A 83 1.99 -14.57 6.61
N ARG A 84 3.14 -14.54 7.31
CA ARG A 84 3.76 -15.72 7.94
C ARG A 84 2.94 -16.30 9.09
N THR A 85 2.16 -15.49 9.78
CA THR A 85 1.40 -15.86 10.98
C THR A 85 -0.11 -15.78 10.77
N ALA A 86 -0.57 -14.79 10.01
CA ALA A 86 -2.00 -14.53 9.76
C ALA A 86 -2.50 -15.05 8.40
N GLY A 87 -1.59 -15.35 7.46
CA GLY A 87 -1.95 -15.73 6.09
C GLY A 87 -2.34 -14.53 5.22
N VAL A 88 -3.03 -14.80 4.11
CA VAL A 88 -3.59 -13.77 3.23
C VAL A 88 -5.06 -13.61 3.60
N SER A 89 -5.47 -12.40 3.97
CA SER A 89 -6.84 -12.04 4.35
C SER A 89 -7.27 -10.78 3.63
#